data_AF-A0A844EHG3-F1
#
_entry.id   AF-A0A844EHG3-F1
#
_cell.length_a   1.000
_cell.length_b   1.000
_cell.length_c   1.000
_cell.angle_alpha   90.00
_cell.angle_beta   90.00
_cell.angle_gamma   90.00
#
_symmetry.space_group_name_H-M   'P 1'
#
loop_
_entity.id
_entity.type
_entity.pdbx_description
1 polymer ?
#
loop_
_entity_poly.entity_id
_entity_poly.type
_entity_poly.pdbx_seq_one_letter_code
_entity_poly.pdbx_strand_id
1 'polypeptide(L)'
;MSIQKKRPVVIGITGGSGSGKTTVARKIFDQLSNFSITIIQQDSYYNDQTNMSMADRKSVNYDHPMAFDFNLLIDQIKHLLNYEAIEKPVYD
;
A
#
# COMPACT_ATOMS: atom_id res chain seq x y z
N MET A 1 33.49 6.72 -9.15
CA MET A 1 32.77 7.25 -7.96
C MET A 1 31.35 6.72 -8.05
N SER A 2 30.99 5.71 -7.27
CA SER A 2 29.60 5.20 -7.25
C SER A 2 28.72 6.25 -6.57
N ILE A 3 27.72 6.76 -7.28
CA ILE A 3 26.71 7.64 -6.67
C ILE A 3 26.02 6.80 -5.61
N GLN A 4 26.24 7.13 -4.34
CA GLN A 4 25.55 6.47 -3.23
C GLN A 4 24.08 6.88 -3.32
N LYS A 5 23.22 5.99 -3.82
CA LYS A 5 21.78 6.25 -3.89
C LYS A 5 21.26 6.50 -2.47
N LYS A 6 20.65 7.67 -2.24
CA LYS A 6 19.99 7.96 -0.97
C LYS A 6 18.84 6.98 -0.80
N ARG A 7 18.71 6.39 0.39
CA ARG A 7 17.60 5.49 0.70
C ARG A 7 16.26 6.25 0.61
N PRO A 8 15.23 5.72 -0.07
CA PRO A 8 13.91 6.35 -0.09
C PRO A 8 13.30 6.43 1.31
N VAL A 9 12.40 7.40 1.51
CA VAL A 9 11.68 7.61 2.77
C VAL A 9 10.30 7.00 2.66
N VAL A 10 9.88 6.26 3.69
CA VAL A 10 8.52 5.70 3.81
C VAL A 10 7.74 6.54 4.81
N ILE A 11 6.57 7.03 4.39
CA ILE A 11 5.64 7.79 5.24
C ILE A 11 4.36 6.97 5.39
N GLY A 12 4.06 6.53 6.61
CA GLY A 12 2.81 5.87 6.93
C GLY A 12 1.71 6.86 7.28
N ILE A 13 0.57 6.79 6.58
CA ILE A 13 -0.63 7.61 6.87
C ILE A 13 -1.72 6.68 7.38
N THR A 14 -2.04 6.78 8.67
CA THR A 14 -2.97 5.88 9.38
C THR A 14 -4.16 6.63 9.97
N GLY A 15 -5.23 5.92 10.32
CA GLY A 15 -6.49 6.45 10.85
C GLY A 15 -7.71 5.62 10.41
N GLY A 16 -8.83 5.80 11.11
CA GLY A 16 -10.09 5.11 10.80
C GLY A 16 -10.66 5.48 9.42
N SER A 17 -11.66 4.72 8.97
CA SER A 17 -12.40 5.07 7.75
C SER A 17 -13.01 6.48 7.86
N GLY A 18 -13.03 7.23 6.76
CA GLY A 18 -13.53 8.61 6.74
C GLY A 18 -12.66 9.67 7.42
N SER A 19 -11.50 9.32 8.01
CA SER A 19 -10.66 10.28 8.73
C SER A 19 -9.83 11.24 7.84
N GLY A 20 -10.01 11.19 6.51
CA GLY A 20 -9.32 12.06 5.56
C GLY A 20 -7.93 11.61 5.09
N LYS A 21 -7.50 10.37 5.39
CA LYS A 21 -6.18 9.81 4.98
C LYS A 21 -5.86 10.03 3.50
N THR A 22 -6.80 9.66 2.62
CA THR A 22 -6.64 9.79 1.16
C THR A 22 -6.45 11.24 0.74
N THR A 23 -7.17 12.16 1.37
CA THR A 23 -7.04 13.60 1.11
C THR A 23 -5.66 14.12 1.53
N VAL A 24 -5.18 13.71 2.71
CA VAL A 24 -3.84 14.07 3.20
C VAL A 24 -2.76 13.50 2.28
N ALA A 25 -2.85 12.21 1.92
CA ALA A 25 -1.91 11.55 1.03
C ALA A 25 -1.81 12.24 -0.33
N ARG A 26 -2.95 12.57 -0.95
CA ARG A 26 -3.00 13.32 -2.22
C ARG A 26 -2.39 14.70 -2.10
N LYS A 27 -2.73 15.46 -1.06
CA LYS A 27 -2.13 16.79 -0.84
C LYS A 27 -0.60 16.73 -0.70
N ILE A 28 -0.08 15.72 0.02
CA ILE A 28 1.37 15.52 0.14
C ILE A 28 1.99 15.19 -1.22
N PHE A 29 1.37 14.29 -1.99
CA PHE A 29 1.81 13.92 -3.33
C PHE A 29 1.86 15.11 -4.28
N ASP A 30 0.80 15.93 -4.31
CA ASP A 30 0.71 17.11 -5.16
C ASP A 30 1.81 18.14 -4.82
N GLN A 31 2.04 18.38 -3.52
CA GLN A 31 3.09 19.30 -3.03
C GLN A 31 4.51 18.80 -3.33
N LEU A 32 4.69 17.48 -3.43
CA LEU A 32 5.97 16.83 -3.69
C LEU A 32 6.10 16.31 -5.13
N SER A 33 5.26 16.80 -6.05
CA SER A 33 5.23 16.35 -7.46
C SER A 33 6.56 16.50 -8.22
N ASN A 34 7.46 17.37 -7.77
CA ASN A 34 8.81 17.52 -8.33
C ASN A 34 9.82 16.46 -7.82
N PHE A 35 9.41 15.58 -6.91
CA PHE A 35 10.21 14.48 -6.38
C PHE A 35 9.72 13.15 -6.96
N SER A 36 10.60 12.13 -6.93
CA SER A 36 10.18 10.75 -7.17
C SER A 36 9.38 10.26 -5.97
N ILE A 37 8.05 10.33 -6.08
CA ILE A 37 7.10 9.93 -5.04
C ILE A 37 6.04 9.00 -5.64
N THR A 38 5.57 8.05 -4.84
CA THR A 38 4.45 7.18 -5.18
C THR A 38 3.58 6.96 -3.94
N ILE A 39 2.30 6.63 -4.15
CA ILE A 39 1.36 6.27 -3.08
C ILE A 39 1.06 4.79 -3.19
N ILE A 40 1.24 4.06 -2.08
CA ILE A 40 0.79 2.68 -1.92
C ILE A 40 -0.38 2.68 -0.94
N GLN A 41 -1.52 2.12 -1.36
CA GLN A 41 -2.70 1.94 -0.51
C GLN A 41 -2.72 0.52 0.04
N GLN A 42 -2.79 0.37 1.37
CA GLN A 42 -2.90 -0.94 2.02
C GLN A 42 -4.13 -1.72 1.55
N ASP A 43 -5.23 -1.02 1.24
CA ASP A 43 -6.48 -1.59 0.71
C ASP A 43 -6.28 -2.37 -0.60
N SER A 44 -5.18 -2.16 -1.32
CA SER A 44 -4.84 -2.97 -2.49
C SER A 44 -4.32 -4.37 -2.14
N TYR A 45 -4.01 -4.64 -0.88
CA TYR A 45 -3.39 -5.88 -0.40
C TYR A 45 -4.36 -6.69 0.47
N TYR A 46 -5.66 -6.67 0.19
CA TYR A 46 -6.55 -7.66 0.78
C TYR A 46 -6.15 -9.06 0.31
N ASN A 47 -6.27 -10.05 1.20
CA ASN A 47 -6.04 -11.45 0.83
C ASN A 47 -6.97 -11.87 -0.30
N ASP A 48 -6.44 -12.68 -1.22
CA ASP A 48 -7.22 -13.19 -2.35
C ASP A 48 -8.36 -14.10 -1.87
N GLN A 49 -9.59 -13.78 -2.31
CA GLN A 49 -10.81 -14.52 -1.99
C GLN A 49 -11.45 -15.17 -3.23
N THR A 50 -10.74 -15.20 -4.36
CA THR A 50 -11.23 -15.78 -5.62
C THR A 50 -11.77 -17.19 -5.43
N ASN A 51 -11.14 -17.99 -4.57
CA ASN A 51 -11.53 -19.37 -4.26
C ASN A 51 -12.60 -19.53 -3.16
N MET A 52 -13.06 -18.44 -2.54
CA MET A 52 -14.09 -18.49 -1.49
C MET A 52 -15.50 -18.51 -2.09
N SER A 53 -16.42 -19.23 -1.42
CA SER A 53 -17.85 -19.15 -1.77
C SER A 53 -18.40 -17.75 -1.48
N MET A 54 -19.48 -17.37 -2.15
CA MET A 54 -20.13 -16.07 -1.89
C MET A 54 -20.64 -15.93 -0.45
N ALA A 55 -21.02 -17.03 0.20
CA ALA A 55 -21.43 -17.03 1.60
C ALA A 55 -20.24 -16.71 2.51
N ASP A 56 -19.10 -17.35 2.26
CA ASP A 56 -17.88 -17.14 3.05
C ASP A 56 -17.33 -15.71 2.85
N ARG A 57 -17.34 -15.20 1.61
CA ARG A 57 -16.91 -13.81 1.31
C ARG A 57 -17.71 -12.76 2.10
N LYS A 58 -19.01 -12.98 2.30
CA LYS A 58 -19.87 -12.09 3.10
C LYS A 58 -19.58 -12.17 4.60
N SER A 59 -18.99 -13.25 5.07
CA SER A 59 -18.61 -13.43 6.48
C SER A 59 -17.24 -12.84 6.82
N VAL A 60 -16.46 -12.41 5.82
CA VAL A 60 -15.13 -11.84 6.03
C VAL A 60 -15.24 -10.48 6.73
N ASN A 61 -14.49 -10.34 7.82
CA ASN A 61 -14.27 -9.06 8.47
C ASN A 61 -13.06 -8.34 7.84
N TYR A 62 -13.32 -7.40 6.95
CA TYR A 62 -12.29 -6.63 6.23
C TYR A 62 -11.54 -5.63 7.13
N ASP A 63 -12.09 -5.29 8.31
CA ASP A 63 -11.41 -4.46 9.29
C ASP A 63 -10.44 -5.27 10.18
N HIS A 64 -10.44 -6.60 10.05
CA HIS A 64 -9.54 -7.44 10.82
C HIS A 64 -8.10 -7.31 10.30
N PRO A 65 -7.06 -7.21 11.17
CA PRO A 65 -5.68 -7.12 10.71
C PRO A 65 -5.27 -8.27 9.78
N MET A 66 -5.78 -9.48 9.99
CA MET A 66 -5.48 -10.63 9.11
C MET A 66 -6.22 -10.62 7.77
N ALA A 67 -7.00 -9.58 7.45
CA ALA A 67 -7.63 -9.45 6.13
C ALA A 67 -6.63 -9.06 5.03
N PHE A 68 -5.42 -8.64 5.41
CA PHE A 68 -4.40 -8.14 4.49
C PHE A 68 -3.23 -9.13 4.31
N ASP A 69 -2.66 -9.15 3.10
CA ASP A 69 -1.38 -9.80 2.81
C ASP A 69 -0.22 -8.87 3.18
N PHE A 70 0.09 -8.83 4.48
CA PHE A 70 1.22 -8.05 4.98
C PHE A 70 2.58 -8.54 4.48
N ASN A 71 2.70 -9.83 4.14
CA ASN A 71 3.97 -10.37 3.65
C ASN A 71 4.30 -9.75 2.29
N LEU A 72 3.34 -9.77 1.35
CA LEU A 72 3.48 -9.14 0.06
C LEU A 72 3.71 -7.62 0.17
N LEU A 73 2.95 -6.93 1.02
CA LEU A 73 3.11 -5.49 1.24
C LEU A 73 4.52 -5.15 1.74
N ILE A 74 5.03 -5.88 2.73
CA ILE A 74 6.36 -5.67 3.29
C ILE A 74 7.44 -5.94 2.24
N ASP A 75 7.29 -7.02 1.47
CA ASP A 75 8.23 -7.39 0.41
C ASP A 75 8.31 -6.32 -0.68
N GLN A 76 7.15 -5.86 -1.17
CA GLN A 76 7.08 -4.81 -2.19
C GLN A 76 7.61 -3.45 -1.67
N ILE A 77 7.38 -3.10 -0.39
CA ILE A 77 8.00 -1.90 0.21
C ILE A 77 9.53 -2.04 0.23
N LYS A 78 10.08 -3.23 0.52
CA LYS A 78 11.54 -3.46 0.49
C LYS A 78 12.11 -3.31 -0.93
N HIS A 79 11.43 -3.83 -1.95
CA HIS A 79 11.82 -3.63 -3.36
C HIS A 79 11.83 -2.14 -3.72
N LEU A 80 10.78 -1.40 -3.37
CA LEU A 80 10.71 0.04 -3.61
C LEU A 80 11.84 0.81 -2.89
N LEU A 81 12.17 0.43 -1.66
CA LEU A 81 13.31 0.98 -0.91
C LEU A 81 14.66 0.72 -1.60
N ASN A 82 14.75 -0.32 -2.43
CA ASN A 82 15.93 -0.66 -3.22
C ASN A 82 15.89 -0.09 -4.66
N TYR A 83 14.90 0.74 -5.00
CA TYR A 83 14.66 1.23 -6.36
C TYR A 83 14.31 0.13 -7.37
N GLU A 84 13.73 -0.96 -6.91
CA GLU A 84 13.22 -2.04 -7.74
C GLU A 84 11.73 -1.80 -8.01
N ALA A 85 11.32 -2.03 -9.26
CA ALA A 85 9.92 -1.93 -9.65
C ALA A 85 9.10 -3.07 -9.04
N ILE A 86 7.81 -2.81 -8.82
CA ILE A 86 6.85 -3.80 -8.30
C ILE A 86 5.63 -3.85 -9.20
N GLU A 87 4.95 -4.99 -9.21
CA GLU A 87 3.59 -5.10 -9.73
C GLU A 87 2.62 -4.91 -8.57
N LYS A 88 2.10 -3.68 -8.43
CA LYS A 88 1.16 -3.36 -7.36
C LYS A 88 -0.16 -4.11 -7.61
N PRO A 89 -0.68 -4.88 -6.64
CA PRO A 89 -1.98 -5.51 -6.81
C PRO A 89 -3.09 -4.47 -7.04
N VAL A 90 -4.11 -4.89 -7.78
CA VAL A 90 -5.37 -4.15 -7.94
C VAL A 90 -6.44 -5.01 -7.28
N TYR A 91 -7.14 -4.42 -6.33
CA TYR A 91 -8.28 -5.06 -5.68
C TYR A 91 -9.55 -4.45 -6.28
N ASP A 92 -10.38 -5.28 -6.90
CA ASP A 92 -11.67 -4.92 -7.52
C ASP A 92 -12.85 -5.18 -6.58
#